data_AF-A0A7J3CIW7-F1
#
_entry.id   AF-A0A7J3CIW7-F1
#
_cell.length_a   1.000
_cell.length_b   1.000
_cell.length_c   1.000
_cell.angle_alpha   90.00
_cell.angle_beta   90.00
_cell.angle_gamma   90.00
#
_symmetry.space_group_name_H-M   'P 1'
#
loop_
_entity.id
_entity.type
_entity.pdbx_description
1 polymer ?
#
loop_
_entity_poly.entity_id
_entity_poly.type
_entity_poly.pdbx_seq_one_letter_code
_entity_poly.pdbx_strand_id
1 'polypeptide(L)' 'MTLKLLGSWLLGGAFVSASIWLISHSEYFENISSFGSVLVSFIGFVFILLAGLLWISVATATSKH' A
#
# COMPACT_ATOMS: atom_id res chain seq x y z
N MET A 1 3.16 -20.36 -12.52
CA MET A 1 2.23 -19.35 -11.98
C MET A 1 2.67 -18.78 -10.62
N THR A 2 3.26 -19.60 -9.75
CA THR A 2 3.64 -19.27 -8.38
C THR A 2 4.54 -18.02 -8.24
N LEU A 3 5.52 -17.81 -9.13
CA LEU A 3 6.42 -16.67 -9.04
C LEU A 3 5.72 -15.30 -9.24
N LYS A 4 4.72 -15.25 -10.14
CA LYS A 4 3.94 -14.03 -10.40
C LYS A 4 3.03 -13.71 -9.21
N LEU A 5 2.39 -14.74 -8.66
CA LEU A 5 1.57 -14.66 -7.44
C LEU A 5 2.39 -14.18 -6.23
N LEU A 6 3.58 -14.77 -6.04
CA LEU A 6 4.52 -14.36 -4.99
C LEU A 6 4.97 -12.91 -5.18
N GLY A 7 5.29 -12.52 -6.41
CA GLY A 7 5.65 -11.13 -6.75
C GLY A 7 4.54 -10.14 -6.40
N SER A 8 3.30 -10.40 -6.81
CA SER A 8 2.15 -9.54 -6.47
C SER A 8 1.88 -9.48 -4.96
N TRP A 9 2.08 -10.59 -4.26
CA TRP A 9 1.90 -10.65 -2.81
C TRP A 9 2.94 -9.79 -2.06
N LEU A 10 4.21 -9.94 -2.43
CA LEU A 10 5.32 -9.15 -1.88
C LEU A 10 5.18 -7.66 -2.23
N LEU A 11 4.77 -7.34 -3.46
CA LEU A 11 4.52 -5.97 -3.89
C LEU A 11 3.39 -5.32 -3.07
N GLY A 12 2.32 -6.07 -2.80
CA GLY A 12 1.25 -5.62 -1.88
C GLY A 12 1.78 -5.31 -0.49
N GLY A 13 2.62 -6.19 0.08
CA GLY A 13 3.27 -5.95 1.36
C GLY A 13 4.18 -4.72 1.38
N ALA A 14 4.90 -4.47 0.28
CA ALA A 14 5.72 -3.27 0.13
C ALA A 14 4.87 -1.98 0.13
N PHE A 15 3.72 -1.97 -0.56
CA PHE A 15 2.80 -0.84 -0.53
C PHE A 15 2.21 -0.57 0.87
N VAL A 16 1.84 -1.61 1.61
CA VAL A 16 1.39 -1.46 3.00
C VAL A 16 2.50 -0.89 3.88
N SER A 17 3.72 -1.40 3.74
CA SER A 17 4.87 -0.92 4.51
C SER A 17 5.17 0.55 4.20
N ALA A 18 5.13 0.95 2.93
CA ALA A 18 5.30 2.33 2.51
C ALA A 18 4.19 3.25 3.04
N SER A 19 2.94 2.78 3.09
CA SER A 19 1.81 3.50 3.68
C SER A 19 1.99 3.73 5.18
N ILE A 20 2.34 2.68 5.93
CA ILE A 20 2.61 2.78 7.37
C ILE A 20 3.78 3.73 7.64
N TRP A 21 4.84 3.64 6.83
CA TRP A 21 5.98 4.54 6.94
C TRP A 21 5.57 6.01 6.71
N LEU A 22 4.82 6.29 5.65
CA LEU A 22 4.31 7.64 5.35
C LEU A 22 3.46 8.21 6.49
N ILE A 23 2.54 7.41 7.04
CA ILE A 23 1.64 7.85 8.11
C ILE A 23 2.41 8.05 9.43
N SER A 24 3.31 7.13 9.78
CA SER A 24 4.14 7.24 10.99
C SER A 24 5.13 8.40 10.94
N HIS A 25 5.51 8.83 9.73
CA HIS A 25 6.38 9.97 9.49
C HIS A 25 5.60 11.20 9.00
N SER A 26 4.28 11.26 9.25
CA SER A 26 3.44 12.40 8.85
C SER A 26 3.86 13.72 9.52
N GLU A 27 4.45 13.66 10.71
CA GLU A 27 4.98 14.81 11.46
C GLU A 27 6.04 15.60 10.68
N TYR A 28 6.82 14.93 9.83
CA TYR A 28 7.79 15.59 8.95
C TYR A 28 7.12 16.50 7.91
N PHE A 29 5.90 16.15 7.49
CA PHE A 29 5.14 16.89 6.49
C PHE A 29 4.24 17.96 7.14
N GLU A 30 3.81 17.74 8.37
CA GLU A 30 3.06 18.71 9.16
C GLU A 30 3.89 19.97 9.45
N ASN A 31 5.20 19.81 9.68
CA ASN A 31 6.14 20.92 9.83
C ASN A 31 6.28 21.82 8.59
N ILE A 32 5.86 21.36 7.42
CA ILE A 32 5.88 22.13 6.16
C ILE A 32 4.52 22.81 5.92
N SER A 33 3.42 22.11 6.20
CA SER A 33 2.05 22.61 6.06
C SER A 33 1.05 21.62 6.67
N SER A 34 0.04 22.11 7.40
CA SER A 34 -1.08 21.26 7.85
C SER A 34 -1.85 20.60 6.71
N PHE A 35 -1.78 21.15 5.49
CA PHE A 35 -2.34 20.49 4.30
C PHE A 35 -1.49 19.29 3.85
N GLY A 36 -0.18 19.32 4.13
CA GLY A 36 0.75 18.25 3.81
C GLY A 36 0.44 16.93 4.53
N SER A 37 0.06 16.99 5.81
CA SER A 37 -0.29 15.79 6.60
C SER A 37 -1.56 15.10 6.08
N VAL A 38 -2.56 15.88 5.65
CA VAL A 38 -3.79 15.37 5.03
C VAL A 38 -3.48 14.68 3.70
N LEU A 39 -2.64 15.30 2.87
CA LEU A 39 -2.27 14.77 1.57
C LEU A 39 -1.42 13.49 1.70
N VAL A 40 -0.53 13.42 2.67
CA VAL A 40 0.25 12.21 3.01
C VAL A 40 -0.65 11.07 3.46
N SER A 41 -1.64 11.36 4.30
CA SER A 41 -2.62 10.36 4.75
C SER A 41 -3.46 9.83 3.58
N PHE A 42 -3.82 10.71 2.64
CA PHE A 42 -4.53 10.31 1.42
C PHE A 42 -3.68 9.41 0.51
N ILE A 43 -2.39 9.74 0.32
CA ILE A 43 -1.46 8.89 -0.44
C ILE A 43 -1.30 7.52 0.23
N GLY A 44 -1.12 7.49 1.56
CA GLY A 44 -1.05 6.26 2.33
C GLY A 44 -2.30 5.38 2.15
N PHE A 45 -3.48 6.00 2.15
CA PHE A 45 -4.73 5.30 1.87
C PHE A 45 -4.78 4.69 0.46
N VAL A 46 -4.35 5.43 -0.57
CA VAL A 46 -4.26 4.92 -1.95
C VAL A 46 -3.33 3.71 -2.04
N PHE A 47 -2.19 3.71 -1.34
CA PHE A 47 -1.29 2.55 -1.30
C PHE A 47 -1.92 1.33 -0.64
N ILE A 48 -2.71 1.49 0.41
CA ILE A 48 -3.45 0.39 1.03
C ILE A 48 -4.48 -0.20 0.06
N LEU A 49 -5.20 0.64 -0.70
CA LEU A 49 -6.13 0.18 -1.72
C LEU A 49 -5.44 -0.61 -2.83
N LEU A 50 -4.29 -0.13 -3.30
CA LEU A 50 -3.47 -0.84 -4.30
C LEU A 50 -2.97 -2.19 -3.79
N ALA A 51 -2.53 -2.26 -2.53
CA ALA A 51 -2.15 -3.52 -1.90
C ALA A 51 -3.33 -4.49 -1.82
N GLY A 52 -4.52 -4.01 -1.43
CA GLY A 52 -5.75 -4.79 -1.40
C GLY A 52 -6.11 -5.36 -2.78
N LEU A 53 -6.04 -4.55 -3.83
CA LEU A 53 -6.28 -4.97 -5.21
C LEU A 53 -5.29 -6.07 -5.66
N LEU A 54 -4.01 -5.94 -5.32
CA LEU A 54 -2.99 -6.94 -5.62
C LEU A 54 -3.26 -8.27 -4.90
N TRP A 55 -3.65 -8.23 -3.62
CA TRP A 55 -3.97 -9.44 -2.88
C TRP A 55 -5.29 -10.09 -3.28
N ILE A 56 -6.29 -9.31 -3.71
CA ILE A 56 -7.51 -9.85 -4.34
C ILE A 56 -7.17 -10.55 -5.65
N SER A 57 -6.27 -9.98 -6.46
CA SER A 57 -5.77 -10.63 -7.68
C SER A 57 -5.07 -11.97 -7.35
N VAL A 58 -4.29 -12.02 -6.27
CA VAL A 58 -3.66 -13.26 -5.78
C VAL A 58 -4.70 -14.28 -5.31
N ALA A 59 -5.70 -13.87 -4.53
CA ALA A 59 -6.77 -14.75 -4.03
C ALA A 59 -7.61 -15.34 -5.16
N THR A 60 -7.98 -14.53 -6.15
CA THR A 60 -8.77 -14.99 -7.31
C THR A 60 -7.98 -15.88 -8.27
N ALA A 61 -6.66 -15.65 -8.41
CA ALA A 61 -5.81 -16.50 -9.22
C ALA A 61 -5.53 -17.86 -8.56
N THR A 62 -5.53 -17.93 -7.24
CA THR A 62 -5.39 -19.19 -6.49
C THR A 62 -6.70 -19.97 -6.37
N SER A 63 -7.86 -19.31 -6.40
CA SER A 63 -9.17 -19.98 -6.32
C SER A 63 -9.63 -20.67 -7.61
N LYS A 64 -9.00 -20.37 -8.75
CA LYS A 64 -9.32 -20.96 -10.06
C LYS A 64 -8.53 -22.24 -10.36
N HIS A 65 -7.69 -22.68 -9.43
CA HIS A 65 -6.76 -23.79 -9.58
C HIS A 65 -7.12 -24.92 -8.62
#